data_AF-A0A820WLY9-F1
#
_entry.id   AF-A0A820WLY9-F1
#
_cell.length_a   1.000
_cell.length_b   1.000
_cell.length_c   1.000
_cell.angle_alpha   90.00
_cell.angle_beta   90.00
_cell.angle_gamma   90.00
#
_symmetry.space_group_name_H-M   'P 1'
#
loop_
_entity.id
_entity.type
_entity.pdbx_description
1 polymer ?
#
loop_
_entity_poly.entity_id
_entity_poly.type
_entity_poly.pdbx_seq_one_letter_code
_entity_poly.pdbx_strand_id
1 'polypeptide(L)'
;MVPDRRNQWKTHKLQHIKNQTKRWYKINSTNELMHEWKAYFEELLNAKTNINPNTQAIPPAPEDLPINQGPITINEVEQAINQLKDGKSPGIDHSITPEVLKYGGRWIMNQLCNICNEIYNNQQTPKQFNTNIIVPIPKKGDKTLTTNYRGISLMSVAAKTYNRILLNRIREPLDSILRTLKKPSTQSIGKQCSTS
;
A
#
# COMPACT_ATOMS: atom_id res chain seq x y z
N MET A 1 -17.22 33.45 1.49
CA MET A 1 -17.23 32.21 0.68
C MET A 1 -15.92 31.47 0.89
N VAL A 2 -15.96 30.24 1.41
CA VAL A 2 -14.75 29.39 1.55
C VAL A 2 -14.45 28.78 0.17
N PRO A 3 -13.24 28.96 -0.40
CA PRO A 3 -12.92 28.39 -1.70
C PRO A 3 -13.00 26.87 -1.66
N ASP A 4 -13.67 26.27 -2.65
CA ASP A 4 -13.73 24.82 -2.82
C ASP A 4 -12.32 24.24 -2.96
N ARG A 5 -11.87 23.53 -1.92
CA ARG A 5 -10.55 22.90 -1.86
C ARG A 5 -10.35 21.81 -2.91
N ARG A 6 -11.43 21.30 -3.54
CA ARG A 6 -11.36 20.20 -4.51
C ARG A 6 -10.78 20.62 -5.87
N ASN A 7 -10.76 21.92 -6.19
CA ASN A 7 -10.31 22.44 -7.48
C ASN A 7 -9.07 23.34 -7.43
N GLN A 8 -8.44 23.55 -6.26
CA GLN A 8 -7.27 24.43 -6.11
C GLN A 8 -6.02 23.99 -6.90
N TRP A 9 -5.94 22.71 -7.28
CA TRP A 9 -4.85 22.19 -8.12
C TRP A 9 -4.93 22.64 -9.58
N LYS A 10 -6.13 23.01 -10.08
CA LYS A 10 -6.32 23.52 -11.45
C LYS A 10 -5.79 24.95 -11.64
N THR A 11 -5.67 25.71 -10.55
CA THR A 11 -5.30 27.14 -10.58
C THR A 11 -3.80 27.42 -10.56
N HIS A 12 -2.96 26.44 -10.25
CA HIS A 12 -1.51 26.61 -10.34
C HIS A 12 -1.01 25.93 -11.61
N LYS A 13 -1.00 26.65 -12.73
CA LYS A 13 -0.14 26.27 -13.86
C LYS A 13 1.30 26.33 -13.34
N LEU A 14 1.87 25.18 -12.99
CA LEU A 14 3.29 25.04 -12.67
C LEU A 14 4.09 25.30 -13.96
N GLN A 15 4.25 26.57 -14.33
CA GLN A 15 5.05 26.98 -15.49
C GLN A 15 6.55 26.88 -15.22
N HIS A 16 6.92 26.80 -13.94
CA HIS A 16 8.30 26.71 -13.48
C HIS A 16 8.38 25.66 -12.37
N ILE A 17 9.24 24.68 -12.57
CA ILE A 17 9.59 23.68 -11.56
C ILE A 17 11.11 23.73 -11.36
N LYS A 18 11.53 23.42 -10.14
CA LYS A 18 12.92 23.21 -9.77
C LYS A 18 13.15 21.70 -9.71
N ASN A 19 14.12 21.22 -10.48
CA ASN A 19 14.47 19.81 -10.48
C ASN A 19 15.21 19.45 -9.18
N GLN A 20 15.65 18.20 -9.05
CA GLN A 20 16.38 17.74 -7.86
C GLN A 20 17.68 18.53 -7.59
N THR A 21 18.28 19.12 -8.63
CA THR A 21 19.45 20.02 -8.53
C THR A 21 19.10 21.48 -8.14
N LYS A 22 17.83 21.74 -7.79
CA LYS A 22 17.29 23.07 -7.45
C LYS A 22 17.39 24.11 -8.58
N ARG A 23 17.63 23.68 -9.82
CA ARG A 23 17.68 24.56 -10.99
C ARG A 23 16.28 24.80 -11.52
N TRP A 24 15.98 26.06 -11.82
CA TRP A 24 14.77 26.44 -12.52
C TRP A 24 14.80 25.90 -13.94
N TYR A 25 13.71 25.28 -14.35
CA TYR A 25 13.44 25.02 -15.76
C TYR A 25 12.00 25.43 -16.06
N LYS A 26 11.83 26.03 -17.24
CA LYS A 26 10.52 26.40 -17.75
C LYS A 26 9.87 25.16 -18.32
N ILE A 27 8.66 24.86 -17.85
CA ILE A 27 7.85 23.78 -18.39
C ILE A 27 6.95 24.36 -19.46
N ASN A 28 7.13 23.90 -20.69
CA ASN A 28 6.40 24.40 -21.84
C ASN A 28 5.23 23.48 -22.22
N SER A 29 5.19 22.25 -21.70
CA SER A 29 4.13 21.28 -22.00
C SER A 29 3.75 20.37 -20.82
N THR A 30 2.56 19.77 -20.90
CA THR A 30 2.11 18.73 -19.95
C THR A 30 2.99 17.48 -20.01
N ASN A 31 3.55 17.16 -21.18
CA ASN A 31 4.40 15.98 -21.36
C ASN A 31 5.74 16.13 -20.64
N GLU A 32 6.35 17.31 -20.71
CA GLU A 32 7.57 17.63 -19.95
C GLU A 32 7.32 17.51 -18.45
N LEU A 33 6.19 18.06 -17.97
CA LEU A 33 5.79 17.92 -16.56
C LEU A 33 5.64 16.46 -16.14
N MET A 34 5.00 15.63 -16.98
CA MET A 34 4.81 14.20 -16.70
C MET A 34 6.13 13.44 -16.68
N HIS A 35 7.07 13.76 -17.59
CA HIS A 35 8.39 13.15 -17.60
C HIS A 35 9.14 13.47 -16.30
N GLU A 36 9.10 14.70 -15.84
CA GLU A 36 9.78 15.13 -14.61
C GLU A 36 9.21 14.44 -13.37
N TRP A 37 7.87 14.33 -13.29
CA TRP A 37 7.23 13.56 -12.24
C TRP A 37 7.62 12.08 -12.28
N LYS A 38 7.64 11.49 -13.48
CA LYS A 38 8.04 10.10 -13.68
C LYS A 38 9.47 9.88 -13.19
N ALA A 39 10.43 10.69 -13.66
CA ALA A 39 11.83 10.57 -13.28
C ALA A 39 12.03 10.70 -11.76
N TYR A 40 11.40 11.69 -11.14
CA TYR A 40 11.45 11.86 -9.69
C TYR A 40 10.92 10.64 -8.92
N PHE A 41 9.75 10.12 -9.29
CA PHE A 41 9.18 8.96 -8.58
C PHE A 41 9.87 7.64 -8.92
N GLU A 42 10.40 7.47 -10.13
CA GLU A 42 11.20 6.30 -10.50
C GLU A 42 12.46 6.21 -9.65
N GLU A 43 13.17 7.31 -9.47
CA GLU A 43 14.34 7.35 -8.60
C GLU A 43 13.96 7.13 -7.14
N LEU A 44 12.90 7.79 -6.66
CA LEU A 44 12.46 7.68 -5.27
C LEU A 44 12.00 6.26 -4.89
N LEU A 45 11.26 5.60 -5.79
CA LEU A 45 10.63 4.30 -5.50
C LEU A 45 11.53 3.11 -5.84
N ASN A 46 12.49 3.28 -6.76
CA ASN A 46 13.43 2.22 -7.15
C ASN A 46 14.85 2.47 -6.60
N ALA A 47 14.99 3.32 -5.58
CA ALA A 47 16.27 3.60 -4.95
C ALA A 47 16.94 2.30 -4.50
N LYS A 48 18.17 2.04 -5.00
CA LYS A 48 18.93 0.85 -4.65
C LYS A 48 19.20 0.87 -3.15
N THR A 49 18.74 -0.15 -2.44
CA THR A 49 19.14 -0.37 -1.06
C THR A 49 20.58 -0.90 -1.05
N ASN A 50 21.49 -0.24 -0.33
CA ASN A 50 22.84 -0.75 -0.06
C ASN A 50 22.79 -1.92 0.93
N ILE A 51 21.98 -2.94 0.65
CA ILE A 51 21.98 -4.17 1.42
C ILE A 51 23.17 -4.96 0.90
N ASN A 52 24.17 -5.16 1.75
CA ASN A 52 25.30 -6.02 1.45
C ASN A 52 24.74 -7.43 1.14
N PRO A 53 25.03 -8.06 -0.01
CA PRO A 53 24.60 -9.43 -0.27
C PRO A 53 25.13 -10.44 0.75
N ASN A 54 26.15 -10.08 1.53
CA ASN A 54 26.67 -10.85 2.68
C ASN A 54 26.00 -10.51 4.03
N THR A 55 24.96 -9.67 4.06
CA THR A 55 24.14 -9.52 5.27
C THR A 55 23.52 -10.88 5.54
N GLN A 56 23.85 -11.50 6.68
CA GLN A 56 23.46 -12.85 7.08
C GLN A 56 22.07 -13.23 6.56
N ALA A 57 22.00 -14.33 5.81
CA ALA A 57 20.75 -14.94 5.42
C ALA A 57 19.83 -14.96 6.65
N ILE A 58 18.64 -14.36 6.52
CA ILE A 58 17.66 -14.36 7.61
C ILE A 58 17.46 -15.83 7.98
N PRO A 59 17.77 -16.24 9.23
CA PRO A 59 17.62 -17.64 9.60
C PRO A 59 16.15 -18.05 9.40
N PRO A 60 15.89 -19.27 8.91
CA PRO A 60 14.53 -19.74 8.75
C PRO A 60 13.77 -19.62 10.07
N ALA A 61 12.49 -19.28 9.99
CA ALA A 61 11.65 -19.24 11.16
C ALA A 61 11.66 -20.64 11.82
N PRO A 62 11.76 -20.72 13.16
CA PRO A 62 11.87 -22.00 13.85
C PRO A 62 10.64 -22.89 13.71
N GLU A 63 9.46 -22.30 13.46
CA GLU A 63 8.20 -23.00 13.21
C GLU A 63 7.41 -22.31 12.11
N ASP A 64 6.66 -23.10 11.34
CA ASP A 64 5.69 -22.60 10.37
C ASP A 64 4.52 -21.91 11.09
N LEU A 65 4.14 -20.74 10.60
CA LEU A 65 2.95 -20.05 11.09
C LEU A 65 1.70 -20.86 10.68
N PRO A 66 0.70 -21.02 11.56
CA PRO A 66 -0.57 -21.68 11.24
C PRO A 66 -1.47 -20.79 10.36
N ILE A 67 -0.98 -20.45 9.16
CA ILE A 67 -1.67 -19.65 8.16
C ILE A 67 -2.56 -20.58 7.34
N ASN A 68 -3.81 -20.18 7.13
CA ASN A 68 -4.72 -20.94 6.26
C ASN A 68 -4.22 -20.93 4.81
N GLN A 69 -3.80 -22.10 4.31
CA GLN A 69 -3.32 -22.29 2.94
C GLN A 69 -4.41 -22.80 1.98
N GLY A 70 -5.62 -23.06 2.47
CA GLY A 70 -6.73 -23.54 1.64
C GLY A 70 -7.26 -22.49 0.66
N PRO A 71 -8.21 -22.87 -0.21
CA PRO A 71 -8.82 -21.96 -1.18
C PRO A 71 -9.40 -20.71 -0.49
N ILE A 72 -9.38 -19.59 -1.20
CA ILE A 72 -10.03 -18.35 -0.75
C ILE A 72 -11.53 -18.54 -0.81
N THR A 73 -12.20 -18.28 0.31
CA THR A 73 -13.65 -18.43 0.43
C THR A 73 -14.38 -17.12 0.12
N ILE A 74 -15.66 -17.21 -0.29
CA ILE A 74 -16.50 -16.03 -0.50
C ILE A 74 -16.64 -15.20 0.78
N ASN A 75 -16.68 -15.86 1.95
CA ASN A 75 -16.76 -15.17 3.24
C ASN A 75 -15.52 -14.30 3.51
N GLU A 76 -14.32 -14.77 3.17
CA GLU A 76 -13.11 -13.97 3.27
C GLU A 76 -13.14 -12.75 2.33
N VAL A 77 -13.66 -12.94 1.11
CA VAL A 77 -13.87 -11.85 0.15
C VAL A 77 -14.84 -10.81 0.70
N GLU A 78 -15.98 -11.25 1.22
CA GLU A 78 -16.99 -10.39 1.82
C GLU A 78 -16.44 -9.60 3.01
N GLN A 79 -15.71 -10.26 3.92
CA GLN A 79 -15.04 -9.59 5.03
C GLN A 79 -14.03 -8.54 4.54
N ALA A 80 -13.24 -8.86 3.53
CA ALA A 80 -12.27 -7.94 2.97
C ALA A 80 -12.93 -6.72 2.29
N ILE A 81 -14.02 -6.93 1.55
CA ILE A 81 -14.83 -5.87 0.92
C ILE A 81 -15.43 -4.95 1.99
N ASN A 82 -16.00 -5.51 3.06
CA ASN A 82 -16.60 -4.75 4.15
C ASN A 82 -15.58 -3.86 4.89
N GLN A 83 -14.32 -4.25 4.90
CA GLN A 83 -13.22 -3.46 5.47
C GLN A 83 -12.74 -2.32 4.55
N LEU A 84 -13.19 -2.28 3.29
CA LEU A 84 -12.90 -1.14 2.41
C LEU A 84 -13.64 0.10 2.90
N LYS A 85 -12.99 1.26 2.78
CA LYS A 85 -13.62 2.55 3.08
C LYS A 85 -14.30 3.08 1.83
N ASP A 86 -15.46 3.69 2.01
CA ASP A 86 -16.19 4.36 0.94
C ASP A 86 -15.56 5.72 0.59
N GLY A 87 -15.97 6.28 -0.54
CA GLY A 87 -15.48 7.54 -1.08
C GLY A 87 -14.01 7.50 -1.46
N LYS A 88 -13.47 6.31 -1.79
CA LYS A 88 -12.08 6.17 -2.24
C LYS A 88 -12.01 6.14 -3.75
N SER A 89 -10.97 6.79 -4.28
CA SER A 89 -10.71 6.84 -5.71
C SER A 89 -10.41 5.44 -6.27
N PRO A 90 -10.87 5.13 -7.49
CA PRO A 90 -10.51 3.90 -8.18
C PRO A 90 -9.01 3.88 -8.54
N GLY A 91 -8.50 2.69 -8.84
CA GLY A 91 -7.15 2.52 -9.34
C GLY A 91 -7.08 2.68 -10.86
N ILE A 92 -6.13 1.98 -11.49
CA ILE A 92 -5.97 1.90 -12.94
C ILE A 92 -7.15 1.23 -13.66
N ASP A 93 -8.02 0.56 -12.91
CA ASP A 93 -9.26 -0.06 -13.39
C ASP A 93 -10.37 0.96 -13.65
N HIS A 94 -10.18 2.22 -13.25
CA HIS A 94 -10.98 3.44 -13.52
C HIS A 94 -12.48 3.43 -13.17
N SER A 95 -13.16 2.28 -13.23
CA SER A 95 -14.60 2.10 -13.05
C SER A 95 -14.96 1.31 -11.79
N ILE A 96 -14.01 0.63 -11.15
CA ILE A 96 -14.27 -0.18 -9.96
C ILE A 96 -13.92 0.63 -8.71
N THR A 97 -14.94 1.09 -8.01
CA THR A 97 -14.81 1.72 -6.68
C THR A 97 -15.14 0.70 -5.58
N PRO A 98 -14.81 0.98 -4.30
CA PRO A 98 -15.23 0.13 -3.18
C PRO A 98 -16.75 -0.13 -3.15
N GLU A 99 -17.55 0.87 -3.50
CA GLU A 99 -19.01 0.79 -3.53
C GLU A 99 -19.50 -0.21 -4.58
N VAL A 100 -18.84 -0.28 -5.75
CA VAL A 100 -19.16 -1.29 -6.77
C VAL A 100 -19.00 -2.70 -6.21
N LEU A 101 -17.94 -2.95 -5.43
CA LEU A 101 -17.74 -4.27 -4.82
C LEU A 101 -18.71 -4.54 -3.67
N LYS A 102 -19.03 -3.53 -2.87
CA LYS A 102 -19.95 -3.66 -1.73
C LYS A 102 -21.40 -3.88 -2.15
N TYR A 103 -21.86 -3.13 -3.15
CA TYR A 103 -23.25 -3.11 -3.58
C TYR A 103 -23.50 -3.88 -4.87
N GLY A 104 -22.46 -4.39 -5.53
CA GLY A 104 -22.54 -5.22 -6.73
C GLY A 104 -23.13 -6.62 -6.52
N GLY A 105 -23.45 -6.97 -5.28
CA GLY A 105 -24.11 -8.21 -4.92
C GLY A 105 -23.24 -9.46 -5.02
N ARG A 106 -23.89 -10.61 -4.78
CA ARG A 106 -23.23 -11.93 -4.69
C ARG A 106 -22.47 -12.31 -5.97
N TRP A 107 -22.98 -11.90 -7.13
CA TRP A 107 -22.36 -12.21 -8.41
C TRP A 107 -20.95 -11.60 -8.51
N ILE A 108 -20.78 -10.31 -8.21
CA ILE A 108 -19.45 -9.66 -8.21
C ILE A 108 -18.52 -10.30 -7.18
N MET A 109 -19.03 -10.63 -5.98
CA MET A 109 -18.22 -11.30 -4.95
C MET A 109 -17.72 -12.67 -5.43
N ASN A 110 -18.56 -13.46 -6.11
CA ASN A 110 -18.18 -14.75 -6.68
C ASN A 110 -17.11 -14.58 -7.77
N GLN A 111 -17.27 -13.62 -8.67
CA GLN A 111 -16.25 -13.34 -9.70
C GLN A 111 -14.92 -12.93 -9.07
N LEU A 112 -14.95 -12.06 -8.07
CA LEU A 112 -13.74 -11.64 -7.36
C LEU A 112 -13.09 -12.82 -6.62
N CYS A 113 -13.89 -13.70 -6.01
CA CYS A 113 -13.41 -14.92 -5.37
C CYS A 113 -12.72 -15.86 -6.35
N ASN A 114 -13.29 -16.05 -7.54
CA ASN A 114 -12.68 -16.87 -8.59
C ASN A 114 -11.35 -16.29 -9.05
N ILE A 115 -11.29 -14.98 -9.35
CA ILE A 115 -10.05 -14.28 -9.72
C ILE A 115 -9.00 -14.42 -8.61
N CYS A 116 -9.38 -14.24 -7.35
CA CYS A 116 -8.44 -14.39 -6.23
C CYS A 116 -7.88 -15.81 -6.14
N ASN A 117 -8.71 -16.84 -6.36
CA ASN A 117 -8.25 -18.23 -6.35
C ASN A 117 -7.39 -18.58 -7.58
N GLU A 118 -7.71 -18.04 -8.77
CA GLU A 118 -6.87 -18.19 -9.96
C GLU A 118 -5.48 -17.60 -9.72
N ILE A 119 -5.42 -16.40 -9.13
CA ILE A 119 -4.15 -15.77 -8.75
C ILE A 119 -3.42 -16.62 -7.71
N TYR A 120 -4.12 -17.09 -6.69
CA TYR A 120 -3.53 -17.87 -5.59
C TYR A 120 -2.94 -19.20 -6.08
N ASN A 121 -3.67 -19.92 -6.95
CA ASN A 121 -3.26 -21.23 -7.44
C ASN A 121 -2.17 -21.13 -8.52
N ASN A 122 -2.28 -20.16 -9.44
CA ASN A 122 -1.37 -20.06 -10.58
C ASN A 122 -0.18 -19.13 -10.31
N GLN A 123 -0.20 -18.39 -9.20
CA GLN A 123 0.80 -17.37 -8.83
C GLN A 123 1.00 -16.28 -9.90
N GLN A 124 -0.03 -16.07 -10.74
CA GLN A 124 -0.04 -15.09 -11.81
C GLN A 124 -1.07 -14.02 -11.51
N THR A 125 -0.63 -12.77 -11.49
CA THR A 125 -1.49 -11.62 -11.21
C THR A 125 -1.83 -10.87 -12.51
N PRO A 126 -3.06 -10.34 -12.64
CA PRO A 126 -3.38 -9.42 -13.73
C PRO A 126 -2.44 -8.21 -13.72
N LYS A 127 -2.11 -7.67 -14.89
CA LYS A 127 -1.25 -6.48 -15.01
C LYS A 127 -1.71 -5.31 -14.14
N GLN A 128 -3.03 -5.16 -13.99
CA GLN A 128 -3.69 -4.12 -13.21
C GLN A 128 -3.39 -4.24 -11.70
N PHE A 129 -3.12 -5.44 -11.17
CA PHE A 129 -2.76 -5.63 -9.77
C PHE A 129 -1.33 -5.14 -9.48
N ASN A 130 -0.48 -5.15 -10.51
CA ASN A 130 0.91 -4.70 -10.45
C ASN A 130 1.10 -3.26 -10.94
N THR A 131 0.03 -2.60 -11.38
CA THR A 131 0.09 -1.23 -11.94
C THR A 131 -0.63 -0.27 -11.02
N ASN A 132 0.08 0.71 -10.48
CA ASN A 132 -0.48 1.75 -9.62
C ASN A 132 -0.41 3.11 -10.31
N ILE A 133 -1.41 3.97 -10.07
CA ILE A 133 -1.35 5.38 -10.47
C ILE A 133 -0.68 6.16 -9.35
N ILE A 134 0.41 6.86 -9.65
CA ILE A 134 1.05 7.76 -8.68
C ILE A 134 0.46 9.16 -8.80
N VAL A 135 -0.16 9.64 -7.73
CA VAL A 135 -0.68 11.00 -7.64
C VAL A 135 0.24 11.85 -6.76
N PRO A 136 0.93 12.87 -7.30
CA PRO A 136 1.72 13.79 -6.50
C PRO A 136 0.82 14.68 -5.64
N ILE A 137 1.03 14.67 -4.33
CA ILE A 137 0.33 15.53 -3.36
C ILE A 137 1.32 16.53 -2.75
N PRO A 138 1.04 17.84 -2.79
CA PRO A 138 1.93 18.85 -2.25
C PRO A 138 2.06 18.69 -0.73
N LYS A 139 3.30 18.80 -0.24
CA LYS A 139 3.67 18.99 1.16
C LYS A 139 3.78 20.49 1.45
N LYS A 140 4.12 20.84 2.70
CA LYS A 140 4.55 22.21 3.04
C LYS A 140 5.87 22.54 2.33
N GLY A 141 6.07 23.82 2.02
CA GLY A 141 7.30 24.33 1.38
C GLY A 141 7.05 24.89 -0.02
N ASP A 142 8.15 25.10 -0.74
CA ASP A 142 8.15 25.62 -2.11
C ASP A 142 7.51 24.60 -3.07
N LYS A 143 6.33 24.94 -3.61
CA LYS A 143 5.55 24.08 -4.51
C LYS A 143 6.16 23.94 -5.90
N THR A 144 7.21 24.70 -6.22
CA THR A 144 7.95 24.52 -7.46
C THR A 144 8.98 23.38 -7.35
N LEU A 145 9.28 22.85 -6.17
CA LEU A 145 10.21 21.72 -6.00
C LEU A 145 9.47 20.38 -6.03
N THR A 146 9.86 19.46 -6.91
CA THR A 146 9.28 18.10 -6.98
C THR A 146 9.46 17.32 -5.67
N THR A 147 10.56 17.55 -4.94
CA THR A 147 10.86 16.95 -3.64
C THR A 147 9.86 17.34 -2.53
N ASN A 148 9.17 18.47 -2.68
CA ASN A 148 8.11 18.92 -1.77
C ASN A 148 6.75 18.28 -2.07
N TYR A 149 6.72 17.18 -2.81
CA TYR A 149 5.52 16.38 -3.00
C TYR A 149 5.72 14.96 -2.44
N ARG A 150 4.62 14.32 -2.06
CA ARG A 150 4.58 12.88 -1.79
C ARG A 150 3.79 12.21 -2.88
N GLY A 151 4.24 11.05 -3.34
CA GLY A 151 3.43 10.18 -4.19
C GLY A 151 2.42 9.45 -3.34
N ILE A 152 1.14 9.46 -3.75
CA ILE A 152 0.15 8.50 -3.28
C ILE A 152 -0.11 7.51 -4.40
N SER A 153 0.13 6.24 -4.12
CA SER A 153 -0.19 5.15 -5.04
C SER A 153 -1.67 4.78 -4.94
N LEU A 154 -2.40 4.95 -6.04
CA LEU A 154 -3.74 4.42 -6.21
C LEU A 154 -3.65 3.04 -6.85
N MET A 155 -4.05 2.03 -6.07
CA MET A 155 -4.06 0.62 -6.45
C MET A 155 -5.47 0.22 -6.86
N SER A 156 -5.59 -0.76 -7.76
CA SER A 156 -6.88 -1.39 -8.08
C SER A 156 -7.60 -1.83 -6.80
N VAL A 157 -8.91 -1.60 -6.76
CA VAL A 157 -9.73 -1.98 -5.60
C VAL A 157 -9.75 -3.51 -5.46
N ALA A 158 -9.80 -4.25 -6.57
CA ALA A 158 -9.72 -5.71 -6.56
C ALA A 158 -8.38 -6.20 -5.99
N ALA A 159 -7.26 -5.60 -6.42
CA ALA A 159 -5.93 -5.91 -5.87
C ALA A 159 -5.84 -5.62 -4.38
N LYS A 160 -6.41 -4.50 -3.95
CA LYS A 160 -6.48 -4.12 -2.54
C LYS A 160 -7.32 -5.10 -1.71
N THR A 161 -8.43 -5.59 -2.26
CA THR A 161 -9.24 -6.64 -1.62
C THR A 161 -8.45 -7.93 -1.50
N TYR A 162 -7.76 -8.38 -2.55
CA TYR A 162 -6.91 -9.57 -2.51
C TYR A 162 -5.81 -9.45 -1.44
N ASN A 163 -5.08 -8.34 -1.44
CA ASN A 163 -4.06 -8.06 -0.41
C ASN A 163 -4.66 -8.05 1.01
N ARG A 164 -5.91 -7.58 1.16
CA ARG A 164 -6.60 -7.60 2.44
C ARG A 164 -6.91 -9.02 2.90
N ILE A 165 -7.34 -9.90 2.00
CA ILE A 165 -7.60 -11.31 2.30
C ILE A 165 -6.32 -11.97 2.81
N LEU A 166 -5.22 -11.83 2.08
CA LEU A 166 -3.92 -12.37 2.49
C LEU A 166 -3.46 -11.82 3.84
N LEU A 167 -3.58 -10.50 4.03
CA LEU A 167 -3.24 -9.87 5.30
C LEU A 167 -4.07 -10.44 6.46
N ASN A 168 -5.37 -10.67 6.26
CA ASN A 168 -6.22 -11.23 7.31
C ASN A 168 -5.82 -12.66 7.68
N ARG A 169 -5.34 -13.46 6.71
CA ARG A 169 -4.81 -14.81 6.98
C ARG A 169 -3.50 -14.80 7.76
N ILE A 170 -2.62 -13.84 7.48
CA ILE A 170 -1.26 -13.78 8.05
C ILE A 170 -1.27 -13.10 9.43
N ARG A 171 -2.12 -12.09 9.61
CA ARG A 171 -2.05 -11.18 10.75
C ARG A 171 -2.21 -11.87 12.09
N GLU A 172 -3.26 -12.67 12.27
CA GLU A 172 -3.54 -13.31 13.57
C GLU A 172 -2.44 -14.30 13.99
N PRO A 173 -1.98 -15.24 13.12
CA PRO A 173 -0.83 -16.09 13.43
C PRO A 173 0.43 -15.30 13.79
N LEU A 174 0.73 -14.24 13.03
CA LEU A 174 1.92 -13.42 13.22
C LEU A 174 1.86 -12.61 14.53
N ASP A 175 0.74 -11.94 14.80
CA ASP A 175 0.56 -11.13 16.00
C ASP A 175 0.65 -11.97 17.28
N SER A 176 0.20 -13.23 17.25
CA SER A 176 0.35 -14.18 18.36
C SER A 176 1.82 -14.43 18.73
N ILE A 177 2.66 -14.70 17.73
CA ILE A 177 4.10 -14.93 17.96
C ILE A 177 4.78 -13.65 18.44
N LEU A 178 4.52 -12.51 17.78
CA LEU A 178 5.12 -11.23 18.15
C LEU A 178 4.76 -10.81 19.58
N ARG A 179 3.57 -11.17 20.08
CA ARG A 179 3.19 -10.94 21.48
C ARG A 179 3.96 -11.83 22.46
N THR A 180 4.20 -13.08 22.11
CA THR A 180 4.97 -14.03 22.94
C THR A 180 6.43 -13.60 23.06
N LEU A 181 7.05 -13.18 21.95
CA LEU A 181 8.44 -12.68 21.96
C LEU A 181 8.61 -11.38 22.77
N LYS A 182 7.54 -10.59 22.94
CA LYS A 182 7.56 -9.36 23.73
C LYS A 182 7.36 -9.57 25.23
N LYS A 183 7.02 -10.77 25.70
CA LYS A 183 6.95 -11.04 27.14
C LYS A 183 8.38 -11.22 27.68
N PRO A 184 8.85 -10.39 28.63
CA PRO A 184 10.12 -10.66 29.28
C PRO A 184 10.00 -11.98 30.05
N SER A 185 11.02 -12.83 29.95
CA SER A 185 11.18 -14.03 30.75
C SER A 185 11.34 -13.64 32.23
N THR A 186 10.24 -13.40 32.94
CA THR A 186 10.25 -13.33 34.40
C THR A 186 10.49 -14.73 34.95
N GLN A 187 11.77 -15.08 35.09
CA GLN A 187 12.18 -15.98 36.17
C GLN A 187 11.88 -15.26 37.48
N SER A 188 10.87 -15.77 38.18
CA SER A 188 10.56 -15.42 39.55
C SER A 188 11.73 -15.86 40.45
N ILE A 189 12.66 -14.94 40.73
CA ILE A 189 13.56 -15.08 41.88
C ILE A 189 12.81 -14.51 43.07
N GLY A 190 12.52 -15.39 44.04
CA GLY A 190 11.72 -15.11 45.22
C GLY A 190 12.25 -13.94 46.04
N LYS A 191 11.33 -13.10 46.50
CA LYS A 191 11.56 -12.16 47.60
C LYS A 191 11.82 -12.96 48.88
N GLN A 192 12.95 -12.71 49.53
CA GLN A 192 13.05 -12.81 50.97
C GLN A 192 13.49 -11.44 51.50
N CYS A 193 12.56 -10.75 52.17
CA CYS A 193 12.87 -9.62 53.03
C CYS A 193 13.20 -10.19 54.41
N SER A 194 14.47 -10.13 54.80
CA SER A 194 14.88 -10.35 56.19
C SER A 194 14.79 -9.04 56.96
N THR A 195 13.88 -9.00 57.92
CA THR A 195 13.86 -8.01 59.01
C THR A 195 14.98 -8.30 59.99
N SER A 196 15.83 -7.31 60.26
CA SER A 196 16.56 -7.10 61.52
C SER A 196 16.98 -5.63 61.56
#